data_AF-A0A8T1SQY0-F1
#
_entry.id   AF-A0A8T1SQY0-F1
#
_cell.length_a   1.000
_cell.length_b   1.000
_cell.length_c   1.000
_cell.angle_alpha   90.00
_cell.angle_beta   90.00
_cell.angle_gamma   90.00
#
_symmetry.space_group_name_H-M   'P 1'
#
loop_
_entity.id
_entity.type
_entity.pdbx_description
1 polymer ?
#
loop_
_entity_poly.entity_id
_entity_poly.type
_entity_poly.pdbx_seq_one_letter_code
_entity_poly.pdbx_strand_id
1 'polypeptide(L)'
;RAGSSGSGGAGYAPSRRPSMSKIRRKMRILILLLFYHYATKNVKSYRTSSPNFILIMVDDLGIGDLGCYGNKTLRTPNIDKLAKGGVTFTQHIAASPLCTPSRAAFLTGRYPVRSGMAALSNIGVFLFSASSGGLPTEEITFAKLLKQKGYSTALIGKWHLGLNCNSKDDFCHHPLNHGFDYFYGLTVTSLRDCKPGEGSVFVAGVRAYLATPLQLIGITLISLEVLHYIDLLRIRRGALRYFFLISTVLFGLLLIFFYTFRYLNCFLMRN
;
A
#
# COMPACT_ATOMS: atom_id res chain seq x y z
N ARG A 1 -107.63 14.93 -32.69
CA ARG A 1 -106.69 14.95 -31.53
C ARG A 1 -105.35 14.45 -32.06
N ALA A 2 -104.44 15.30 -32.51
CA ALA A 2 -103.51 16.17 -31.75
C ALA A 2 -102.28 15.42 -31.18
N GLY A 3 -101.08 15.85 -31.61
CA GLY A 3 -99.73 15.69 -31.01
C GLY A 3 -99.02 14.34 -31.26
N SER A 4 -97.88 14.19 -31.96
CA SER A 4 -96.55 14.85 -31.99
C SER A 4 -95.62 14.51 -30.81
N SER A 5 -94.57 13.71 -31.08
CA SER A 5 -93.19 13.90 -30.59
C SER A 5 -92.27 12.79 -31.11
N GLY A 6 -91.16 13.16 -31.76
CA GLY A 6 -90.15 12.23 -32.25
C GLY A 6 -88.97 12.00 -31.29
N SER A 7 -88.22 10.95 -31.57
CA SER A 7 -86.80 10.72 -31.20
C SER A 7 -86.36 9.53 -32.06
N GLY A 8 -85.43 9.66 -33.02
CA GLY A 8 -84.00 9.86 -32.78
C GLY A 8 -83.28 8.62 -33.31
N GLY A 9 -82.65 8.75 -34.48
CA GLY A 9 -82.13 7.61 -35.24
C GLY A 9 -80.88 6.95 -34.66
N ALA A 10 -80.66 5.70 -35.05
CA ALA A 10 -79.37 5.02 -35.01
C ALA A 10 -79.15 4.35 -36.38
N GLY A 11 -78.61 5.12 -37.33
CA GLY A 11 -78.14 4.59 -38.60
C GLY A 11 -76.88 3.75 -38.36
N TYR A 12 -76.96 2.45 -38.66
CA TYR A 12 -75.80 1.57 -38.75
C TYR A 12 -74.89 2.06 -39.89
N ALA A 13 -73.80 2.75 -39.55
CA ALA A 13 -72.76 3.10 -40.51
C ALA A 13 -71.98 1.83 -40.93
N PRO A 14 -71.79 1.55 -42.22
CA PRO A 14 -71.04 0.38 -42.66
C PRO A 14 -69.56 0.56 -42.28
N SER A 15 -68.99 -0.44 -41.58
CA SER A 15 -67.60 -0.41 -41.16
C SER A 15 -66.69 -0.39 -42.40
N ARG A 16 -65.93 0.69 -42.56
CA ARG A 16 -64.96 0.85 -43.65
C ARG A 16 -63.85 -0.20 -43.47
N ARG A 17 -63.88 -1.24 -44.31
CA ARG A 17 -62.80 -2.22 -44.39
C ARG A 17 -61.48 -1.48 -44.67
N PRO A 18 -60.42 -1.71 -43.88
CA PRO A 18 -59.15 -1.01 -44.08
C PRO A 18 -58.56 -1.33 -45.46
N SER A 19 -58.11 -0.30 -46.17
CA SER A 19 -57.46 -0.42 -47.47
C SER A 19 -56.26 -1.38 -47.40
N MET A 20 -56.20 -2.32 -48.34
CA MET A 20 -55.14 -3.33 -48.48
C MET A 20 -53.71 -2.73 -48.47
N SER A 21 -53.54 -1.48 -48.89
CA SER A 21 -52.24 -0.78 -48.86
C SER A 21 -51.79 -0.42 -47.43
N LYS A 22 -52.71 -0.05 -46.53
CA LYS A 22 -52.43 0.21 -45.11
C LYS A 22 -52.04 -1.07 -44.37
N ILE A 23 -52.66 -2.20 -44.73
CA ILE A 23 -52.34 -3.52 -44.18
C ILE A 23 -50.93 -3.94 -44.60
N ARG A 24 -50.58 -3.83 -45.90
CA ARG A 24 -49.23 -4.13 -46.41
C ARG A 24 -48.15 -3.25 -45.77
N ARG A 25 -48.43 -1.97 -45.53
CA ARG A 25 -47.49 -1.05 -44.84
C ARG A 25 -47.25 -1.44 -43.38
N LYS A 26 -48.32 -1.79 -42.64
CA LYS A 26 -48.20 -2.28 -41.25
C LYS A 26 -47.43 -3.60 -41.19
N MET A 27 -47.66 -4.50 -42.14
CA MET A 27 -46.97 -5.79 -42.22
C MET A 27 -45.47 -5.63 -42.51
N ARG A 28 -45.08 -4.70 -43.39
CA ARG A 28 -43.66 -4.35 -43.64
C ARG A 28 -42.97 -3.79 -42.39
N ILE A 29 -43.64 -2.90 -41.65
CA ILE A 29 -43.10 -2.35 -40.40
C ILE A 29 -42.93 -3.46 -39.35
N LEU A 30 -43.90 -4.36 -39.23
CA LEU A 30 -43.81 -5.49 -38.30
C LEU A 30 -42.64 -6.42 -38.66
N ILE A 31 -42.45 -6.72 -39.94
CA ILE A 31 -41.32 -7.55 -40.41
C ILE A 31 -39.99 -6.85 -40.11
N LEU A 32 -39.87 -5.54 -40.34
CA LEU A 32 -38.66 -4.78 -40.02
C LEU A 32 -38.36 -4.75 -38.51
N LEU A 33 -39.39 -4.61 -37.67
CA LEU A 33 -39.24 -4.65 -36.21
C LEU A 33 -38.85 -6.05 -35.72
N LEU A 34 -39.41 -7.11 -36.30
CA LEU A 34 -39.02 -8.49 -36.01
C LEU A 34 -37.58 -8.76 -36.46
N PHE A 35 -37.17 -8.24 -37.62
CA PHE A 35 -35.80 -8.35 -38.10
C PHE A 35 -34.81 -7.58 -37.22
N TYR A 36 -35.18 -6.39 -36.76
CA TYR A 36 -34.39 -5.60 -35.80
C TYR A 36 -34.26 -6.31 -34.44
N HIS A 37 -35.35 -6.90 -33.94
CA HIS A 37 -35.34 -7.68 -32.71
C HIS A 37 -34.50 -8.97 -32.85
N TYR A 38 -34.53 -9.62 -34.02
CA TYR A 38 -33.70 -10.80 -34.31
C TYR A 38 -32.21 -10.43 -34.45
N ALA A 39 -31.91 -9.30 -35.09
CA ALA A 39 -30.54 -8.80 -35.25
C ALA A 39 -29.91 -8.40 -33.91
N THR A 40 -30.69 -7.81 -32.99
CA THR A 40 -30.21 -7.40 -31.67
C THR A 40 -30.04 -8.55 -30.68
N LYS A 41 -30.77 -9.67 -30.85
CA LYS A 41 -30.59 -10.88 -30.02
C LYS A 41 -29.23 -11.59 -30.22
N ASN A 42 -28.56 -11.36 -31.35
CA ASN A 42 -27.29 -12.03 -31.70
C ASN A 42 -26.05 -11.20 -31.37
N VAL A 43 -26.19 -10.02 -30.76
CA VAL A 43 -25.05 -9.31 -30.18
C VAL A 43 -24.64 -10.07 -28.92
N LYS A 44 -23.77 -11.07 -29.08
CA LYS A 44 -23.02 -11.63 -27.95
C LYS A 44 -22.24 -10.48 -27.32
N SER A 45 -22.76 -9.94 -26.22
CA SER A 45 -21.94 -9.21 -25.27
C SER A 45 -20.87 -10.19 -24.83
N TYR A 46 -19.66 -10.05 -25.38
CA TYR A 46 -18.48 -10.54 -24.70
C TYR A 46 -18.42 -9.76 -23.40
N ARG A 47 -19.08 -10.27 -22.35
CA ARG A 47 -18.65 -9.99 -21.00
C ARG A 47 -17.24 -10.54 -20.95
N THR A 48 -16.26 -9.70 -21.24
CA THR A 48 -14.90 -9.92 -20.78
C THR A 48 -15.03 -10.04 -19.27
N SER A 49 -15.03 -11.27 -18.75
CA SER A 49 -14.99 -11.48 -17.32
C SER A 49 -13.73 -10.78 -16.84
N SER A 50 -13.90 -9.74 -16.02
CA SER A 50 -12.80 -9.00 -15.41
C SER A 50 -11.83 -10.02 -14.77
N PRO A 51 -10.56 -10.06 -15.17
CA PRO A 51 -9.62 -11.07 -14.69
C PRO A 51 -9.25 -10.80 -13.23
N ASN A 52 -8.84 -11.83 -12.49
CA ASN A 52 -8.27 -11.65 -11.16
C ASN A 52 -6.80 -11.22 -11.28
N PHE A 53 -6.41 -10.20 -10.53
CA PHE A 53 -5.02 -9.75 -10.44
C PHE A 53 -4.38 -10.30 -9.16
N ILE A 54 -3.29 -11.04 -9.30
CA ILE A 54 -2.43 -11.45 -8.18
C ILE A 54 -1.05 -10.88 -8.44
N LEU A 55 -0.63 -9.93 -7.59
CA LEU A 55 0.65 -9.26 -7.68
C LEU A 55 1.56 -9.76 -6.57
N ILE A 56 2.67 -10.41 -6.94
CA ILE A 56 3.64 -10.97 -5.99
C ILE A 56 4.90 -10.11 -6.07
N MET A 57 5.19 -9.38 -5.00
CA MET A 57 6.41 -8.59 -4.85
C MET A 57 7.29 -9.23 -3.76
N VAL A 58 8.49 -9.63 -4.13
CA VAL A 58 9.48 -10.20 -3.21
C VAL A 58 10.40 -9.08 -2.71
N ASP A 59 10.77 -9.13 -1.44
CA ASP A 59 11.65 -8.13 -0.80
C ASP A 59 13.11 -8.58 -0.96
N ASP A 60 13.97 -7.70 -1.46
CA ASP A 60 15.42 -7.87 -1.63
C ASP A 60 15.87 -9.15 -2.37
N LEU A 61 15.07 -9.63 -3.34
CA LEU A 61 15.45 -10.74 -4.22
C LEU A 61 16.32 -10.25 -5.39
N GLY A 62 17.52 -10.81 -5.53
CA GLY A 62 18.42 -10.52 -6.64
C GLY A 62 17.96 -11.18 -7.94
N ILE A 63 18.24 -10.52 -9.07
CA ILE A 63 17.93 -11.07 -10.41
C ILE A 63 18.60 -12.43 -10.66
N GLY A 64 19.77 -12.67 -10.06
CA GLY A 64 20.51 -13.92 -10.18
C GLY A 64 20.12 -15.01 -9.18
N ASP A 65 19.10 -14.81 -8.34
CA ASP A 65 18.70 -15.81 -7.33
C ASP A 65 17.80 -16.91 -7.88
N LEU A 66 17.05 -16.62 -8.93
CA LEU A 66 16.05 -17.55 -9.48
C LEU A 66 16.69 -18.54 -10.47
N GLY A 67 16.21 -19.78 -10.44
CA GLY A 67 16.61 -20.82 -11.39
C GLY A 67 16.35 -20.43 -12.84
N CYS A 68 15.19 -19.83 -13.12
CA CYS A 68 14.85 -19.31 -14.45
C CYS A 68 15.73 -18.15 -14.95
N TYR A 69 16.54 -17.54 -14.08
CA TYR A 69 17.56 -16.53 -14.44
C TYR A 69 19.00 -17.07 -14.37
N GLY A 70 19.18 -18.39 -14.20
CA GLY A 70 20.46 -19.06 -14.29
C GLY A 70 21.05 -19.57 -12.98
N ASN A 71 20.39 -19.33 -11.83
CA ASN A 71 20.84 -19.88 -10.55
C ASN A 71 20.76 -21.42 -10.56
N LYS A 72 21.81 -22.10 -10.11
CA LYS A 72 21.84 -23.58 -10.04
C LYS A 72 21.87 -24.13 -8.60
N THR A 73 21.91 -23.24 -7.61
CA THR A 73 22.08 -23.60 -6.20
C THR A 73 20.76 -23.47 -5.43
N LEU A 74 20.01 -22.40 -5.67
CA LEU A 74 18.73 -22.13 -5.03
C LEU A 74 17.60 -22.93 -5.70
N ARG A 75 16.64 -23.39 -4.88
CA ARG A 75 15.52 -24.20 -5.34
C ARG A 75 14.26 -23.34 -5.49
N THR A 76 13.94 -22.93 -6.72
CA THR A 76 12.79 -22.06 -7.01
C THR A 76 11.75 -22.70 -7.95
N PRO A 77 11.37 -23.99 -7.77
CA PRO A 77 10.64 -24.75 -8.80
C PRO A 77 9.28 -24.17 -9.18
N ASN A 78 8.58 -23.53 -8.24
CA ASN A 78 7.27 -22.91 -8.52
C ASN A 78 7.39 -21.64 -9.36
N ILE A 79 8.41 -20.82 -9.11
CA ILE A 79 8.69 -19.60 -9.88
C ILE A 79 9.21 -19.99 -11.26
N ASP A 80 10.07 -21.02 -11.34
CA ASP A 80 10.57 -21.54 -12.61
C ASP A 80 9.44 -22.12 -13.47
N LYS A 81 8.46 -22.78 -12.85
CA LYS A 81 7.25 -23.26 -13.53
C LYS A 81 6.38 -22.11 -14.04
N LEU A 82 6.22 -21.05 -13.24
CA LEU A 82 5.49 -19.85 -13.66
C LEU A 82 6.18 -19.17 -14.86
N ALA A 83 7.51 -19.05 -14.83
CA ALA A 83 8.31 -18.49 -15.91
C ALA A 83 8.17 -19.30 -17.21
N LYS A 84 8.16 -20.64 -17.13
CA LYS A 84 7.94 -21.53 -18.29
C LYS A 84 6.55 -21.40 -18.92
N GLY A 85 5.53 -21.10 -18.11
CA GLY A 85 4.14 -20.98 -18.54
C GLY A 85 3.71 -19.57 -18.91
N GLY A 86 4.61 -18.58 -18.83
CA GLY A 86 4.28 -17.17 -18.97
C GLY A 86 5.38 -16.37 -19.66
N VAL A 87 5.40 -15.07 -19.37
CA VAL A 87 6.41 -14.14 -19.91
C VAL A 87 7.48 -13.90 -18.85
N THR A 88 8.75 -13.98 -19.28
CA THR A 88 9.91 -13.65 -18.45
C THR A 88 10.56 -12.39 -19.00
N PHE A 89 10.75 -11.39 -18.14
CA PHE A 89 11.40 -10.14 -18.52
C PHE A 89 12.91 -10.22 -18.26
N THR A 90 13.74 -10.01 -19.27
CA THR A 90 15.19 -9.87 -19.07
C THR A 90 15.57 -8.47 -18.58
N GLN A 91 14.65 -7.51 -18.67
CA GLN A 91 14.87 -6.11 -18.30
C GLN A 91 13.63 -5.52 -17.61
N HIS A 92 13.41 -5.90 -16.35
CA HIS A 92 12.38 -5.32 -15.48
C HIS A 92 13.05 -4.39 -14.45
N ILE A 93 12.83 -3.09 -14.55
CA ILE A 93 13.58 -2.07 -13.81
C ILE A 93 12.68 -1.46 -12.73
N ALA A 94 13.07 -1.63 -11.47
CA ALA A 94 12.43 -0.93 -10.36
C ALA A 94 12.73 0.58 -10.43
N ALA A 95 11.74 1.41 -10.11
CA ALA A 95 11.90 2.87 -10.17
C ALA A 95 12.87 3.45 -9.13
N SER A 96 13.30 2.64 -8.15
CA SER A 96 14.27 3.01 -7.13
C SER A 96 14.95 1.77 -6.54
N PRO A 97 16.22 1.85 -6.11
CA PRO A 97 16.92 0.74 -5.47
C PRO A 97 16.50 0.48 -4.01
N LEU A 98 15.57 1.27 -3.44
CA LEU A 98 15.15 1.16 -2.04
C LEU A 98 13.67 0.80 -1.90
N CYS A 99 13.33 0.14 -0.79
CA CYS A 99 11.99 -0.40 -0.52
C CYS A 99 10.86 0.64 -0.62
N THR A 100 10.88 1.68 0.23
CA THR A 100 9.84 2.72 0.29
C THR A 100 9.60 3.40 -1.07
N PRO A 101 10.61 3.99 -1.74
CA PRO A 101 10.39 4.61 -3.05
C PRO A 101 9.94 3.61 -4.13
N SER A 102 10.51 2.40 -4.17
CA SER A 102 10.13 1.38 -5.16
C SER A 102 8.66 0.97 -5.02
N ARG A 103 8.20 0.74 -3.78
CA ARG A 103 6.80 0.39 -3.47
C ARG A 103 5.85 1.55 -3.76
N ALA A 104 6.24 2.79 -3.46
CA ALA A 104 5.46 3.97 -3.80
C ALA A 104 5.23 4.07 -5.31
N ALA A 105 6.30 3.90 -6.11
CA ALA A 105 6.21 3.94 -7.55
C ALA A 105 5.38 2.77 -8.12
N PHE A 106 5.53 1.58 -7.55
CA PHE A 106 4.76 0.40 -7.97
C PHE A 106 3.24 0.62 -7.81
N LEU A 107 2.82 1.20 -6.68
CA LEU A 107 1.39 1.42 -6.42
C LEU A 107 0.80 2.56 -7.24
N THR A 108 1.56 3.62 -7.47
CA THR A 108 1.08 4.88 -8.09
C THR A 108 1.36 4.96 -9.60
N GLY A 109 2.29 4.14 -10.11
CA GLY A 109 2.81 4.27 -11.48
C GLY A 109 3.62 5.54 -11.72
N ARG A 110 4.05 6.24 -10.67
CA ARG A 110 4.74 7.54 -10.72
C ARG A 110 6.13 7.43 -10.14
N TYR A 111 7.08 8.22 -10.67
CA TYR A 111 8.41 8.30 -10.08
C TYR A 111 8.33 8.79 -8.62
N PRO A 112 9.10 8.21 -7.68
CA PRO A 112 8.96 8.50 -6.24
C PRO A 112 9.12 9.98 -5.88
N VAL A 113 9.94 10.71 -6.63
CA VAL A 113 10.15 12.16 -6.45
C VAL A 113 8.87 12.98 -6.66
N ARG A 114 7.88 12.47 -7.40
CA ARG A 114 6.62 13.18 -7.67
C ARG A 114 5.66 13.16 -6.49
N SER A 115 5.78 12.16 -5.62
CA SER A 115 4.98 11.99 -4.40
C SER A 115 5.78 12.31 -3.14
N GLY A 116 7.00 12.84 -3.27
CA GLY A 116 7.88 13.10 -2.12
C GLY A 116 8.39 11.84 -1.42
N MET A 117 8.21 10.65 -2.02
CA MET A 117 8.63 9.36 -1.46
C MET A 117 10.10 9.05 -1.75
N ALA A 118 10.95 10.07 -1.77
CA ALA A 118 12.38 9.98 -1.99
C ALA A 118 13.10 10.91 -1.02
N ALA A 119 14.01 10.36 -0.20
CA ALA A 119 14.74 11.16 0.76
C ALA A 119 15.92 11.89 0.11
N LEU A 120 16.18 13.12 0.57
CA LEU A 120 17.45 13.83 0.33
C LEU A 120 18.54 13.45 1.35
N SER A 121 18.13 12.82 2.46
CA SER A 121 19.03 12.37 3.52
C SER A 121 19.56 10.96 3.26
N ASN A 122 20.50 10.51 4.09
CA ASN A 122 21.02 9.13 4.06
C ASN A 122 19.97 8.07 4.46
N ILE A 123 18.82 8.47 5.01
CA ILE A 123 17.74 7.56 5.40
C ILE A 123 16.68 7.57 4.29
N GLY A 124 16.80 6.66 3.34
CA GLY A 124 15.91 6.57 2.17
C GLY A 124 14.62 5.75 2.36
N VAL A 125 14.37 5.22 3.56
CA VAL A 125 13.21 4.37 3.87
C VAL A 125 12.67 4.65 5.26
N PHE A 126 11.39 4.35 5.51
CA PHE A 126 10.82 4.46 6.85
C PHE A 126 11.36 3.36 7.77
N LEU A 127 11.97 3.75 8.89
CA LEU A 127 12.46 2.82 9.92
C LEU A 127 11.55 2.76 11.15
N PHE A 128 10.60 3.70 11.26
CA PHE A 128 9.71 3.84 12.40
C PHE A 128 8.25 3.86 11.96
N SER A 129 7.41 3.06 12.62
CA SER A 129 5.95 2.99 12.45
C SER A 129 5.29 4.30 12.87
N ALA A 130 5.90 5.00 13.83
CA ALA A 130 5.46 6.29 14.34
C ALA A 130 5.95 7.49 13.50
N SER A 131 6.61 7.25 12.35
CA SER A 131 6.91 8.34 11.42
C SER A 131 5.62 8.93 10.86
N SER A 132 5.54 10.27 10.84
CA SER A 132 4.42 11.02 10.26
C SER A 132 4.45 11.07 8.73
N GLY A 133 5.56 10.69 8.11
CA GLY A 133 5.69 10.59 6.67
C GLY A 133 5.13 9.27 6.13
N GLY A 134 4.56 9.33 4.93
CA GLY A 134 4.04 8.17 4.22
C GLY A 134 3.57 8.53 2.82
N LEU A 135 2.95 7.58 2.13
CA LEU A 135 2.38 7.82 0.80
C LEU A 135 1.31 8.92 0.90
N PRO A 136 1.43 10.05 0.18
CA PRO A 136 0.48 11.15 0.31
C PRO A 136 -0.96 10.71 0.02
N THR A 137 -1.91 11.25 0.78
CA THR A 137 -3.33 10.84 0.73
C THR A 137 -3.99 11.13 -0.63
N GLU A 138 -3.44 12.10 -1.36
CA GLU A 138 -3.84 12.51 -2.70
C GLU A 138 -3.33 11.57 -3.80
N GLU A 139 -2.31 10.73 -3.53
CA GLU A 139 -1.82 9.76 -4.51
C GLU A 139 -2.83 8.62 -4.71
N ILE A 140 -3.06 8.28 -5.97
CA ILE A 140 -4.01 7.26 -6.37
C ILE A 140 -3.25 5.97 -6.66
N THR A 141 -3.52 4.92 -5.89
CA THR A 141 -2.95 3.60 -6.12
C THR A 141 -3.76 2.82 -7.15
N PHE A 142 -3.14 1.81 -7.80
CA PHE A 142 -3.89 0.87 -8.63
C PHE A 142 -4.98 0.13 -7.82
N ALA A 143 -4.80 -0.08 -6.51
CA ALA A 143 -5.79 -0.71 -5.66
C ALA A 143 -7.05 0.16 -5.54
N LYS A 144 -6.89 1.47 -5.35
CA LYS A 144 -8.00 2.44 -5.32
C LYS A 144 -8.75 2.46 -6.66
N LEU A 145 -8.03 2.41 -7.78
CA LEU A 145 -8.62 2.33 -9.12
C LEU A 145 -9.39 1.01 -9.33
N LEU A 146 -8.82 -0.13 -8.94
CA LEU A 146 -9.46 -1.43 -9.07
C LEU A 146 -10.71 -1.54 -8.18
N LYS A 147 -10.64 -1.03 -6.95
CA LYS A 147 -11.78 -0.97 -6.02
C LYS A 147 -12.95 -0.16 -6.62
N GLN A 148 -12.68 0.96 -7.28
CA GLN A 148 -13.71 1.72 -8.02
C GLN A 148 -14.34 0.93 -9.18
N LYS A 149 -13.64 -0.08 -9.71
CA LYS A 149 -14.14 -0.99 -10.74
C LYS A 149 -14.84 -2.24 -10.17
N GLY A 150 -15.06 -2.31 -8.85
CA GLY A 150 -15.77 -3.40 -8.20
C GLY A 150 -14.90 -4.60 -7.82
N TYR A 151 -13.58 -4.45 -7.86
CA TYR A 151 -12.68 -5.49 -7.35
C TYR A 151 -12.63 -5.49 -5.82
N SER A 152 -12.60 -6.68 -5.23
CA SER A 152 -12.13 -6.85 -3.85
C SER A 152 -10.60 -6.79 -3.81
N THR A 153 -10.07 -6.04 -2.87
CA THR A 153 -8.63 -5.71 -2.81
C THR A 153 -8.03 -6.12 -1.48
N ALA A 154 -6.88 -6.81 -1.51
CA ALA A 154 -6.19 -7.24 -0.30
C ALA A 154 -4.68 -7.02 -0.42
N LEU A 155 -4.08 -6.55 0.67
CA LEU A 155 -2.63 -6.48 0.83
C LEU A 155 -2.20 -7.48 1.91
N ILE A 156 -1.33 -8.42 1.55
CA ILE A 156 -0.76 -9.38 2.50
C ILE A 156 0.76 -9.18 2.53
N GLY A 157 1.32 -8.95 3.71
CA GLY A 157 2.76 -8.77 3.90
C GLY A 157 3.18 -7.31 4.12
N LYS A 158 4.19 -6.85 3.39
CA LYS A 158 4.89 -5.59 3.69
C LYS A 158 4.25 -4.38 2.99
N TRP A 159 3.93 -3.34 3.75
CA TRP A 159 3.47 -2.04 3.24
C TRP A 159 4.63 -1.09 2.97
N HIS A 160 5.30 -0.63 4.03
CA HIS A 160 6.48 0.24 4.03
C HIS A 160 6.29 1.66 3.47
N LEU A 161 5.08 2.21 3.59
CA LEU A 161 4.70 3.54 3.07
C LEU A 161 4.02 4.42 4.11
N GLY A 162 4.43 4.30 5.38
CA GLY A 162 3.88 5.08 6.50
C GLY A 162 2.66 4.44 7.14
N LEU A 163 2.19 5.05 8.23
CA LEU A 163 1.03 4.59 8.99
C LEU A 163 0.08 5.74 9.32
N ASN A 164 0.57 6.73 10.07
CA ASN A 164 -0.19 7.83 10.62
C ASN A 164 0.39 9.20 10.18
N CYS A 165 -0.40 10.27 10.29
CA CYS A 165 0.01 11.63 9.95
C CYS A 165 0.25 12.47 11.21
N ASN A 166 -0.83 12.82 11.89
CA ASN A 166 -0.84 13.80 13.00
C ASN A 166 -1.17 13.14 14.33
N SER A 167 -1.94 12.06 14.31
CA SER A 167 -2.38 11.34 15.51
C SER A 167 -2.17 9.85 15.33
N LYS A 168 -1.96 9.14 16.45
CA LYS A 168 -1.70 7.69 16.47
C LYS A 168 -2.84 6.82 15.90
N ASP A 169 -4.04 7.39 15.75
CA ASP A 169 -5.27 6.70 15.37
C ASP A 169 -5.86 7.21 14.04
N ASP A 170 -5.19 8.11 13.32
CA ASP A 170 -5.71 8.64 12.04
C ASP A 170 -5.50 7.70 10.85
N PHE A 171 -4.49 6.84 10.91
CA PHE A 171 -4.15 5.85 9.91
C PHE A 171 -4.05 6.42 8.48
N CYS A 172 -3.73 7.71 8.31
CA CYS A 172 -3.86 8.39 7.01
C CYS A 172 -3.09 7.70 5.87
N HIS A 173 -1.98 7.02 6.18
CA HIS A 173 -1.11 6.32 5.24
C HIS A 173 -1.32 4.79 5.23
N HIS A 174 -2.25 4.29 6.05
CA HIS A 174 -2.54 2.87 6.16
C HIS A 174 -3.10 2.29 4.84
N PRO A 175 -2.81 1.02 4.48
CA PRO A 175 -3.26 0.42 3.22
C PRO A 175 -4.77 0.57 2.95
N LEU A 176 -5.60 0.52 4.00
CA LEU A 176 -7.05 0.68 3.87
C LEU A 176 -7.47 2.06 3.32
N ASN A 177 -6.71 3.10 3.66
CA ASN A 177 -6.94 4.46 3.15
C ASN A 177 -6.36 4.65 1.73
N HIS A 178 -5.58 3.68 1.25
CA HIS A 178 -5.01 3.65 -0.10
C HIS A 178 -5.65 2.57 -0.98
N GLY A 179 -6.90 2.20 -0.70
CA GLY A 179 -7.74 1.43 -1.62
C GLY A 179 -7.71 -0.08 -1.45
N PHE A 180 -7.10 -0.60 -0.39
CA PHE A 180 -7.23 -2.02 -0.01
C PHE A 180 -8.44 -2.22 0.92
N ASP A 181 -9.19 -3.31 0.74
CA ASP A 181 -10.30 -3.70 1.64
C ASP A 181 -9.83 -4.54 2.82
N TYR A 182 -8.75 -5.28 2.63
CA TYR A 182 -8.15 -6.14 3.64
C TYR A 182 -6.64 -5.91 3.74
N PHE A 183 -6.12 -5.88 4.96
CA PHE A 183 -4.69 -5.85 5.24
C PHE A 183 -4.32 -6.85 6.32
N TYR A 184 -3.29 -7.65 6.04
CA TYR A 184 -2.63 -8.46 7.05
C TYR A 184 -1.12 -8.41 6.84
N GLY A 185 -0.38 -7.75 7.74
CA GLY A 185 1.06 -7.64 7.57
C GLY A 185 1.76 -6.53 8.35
N LEU A 186 2.95 -6.16 7.88
CA LEU A 186 3.83 -5.18 8.52
C LEU A 186 3.66 -3.80 7.86
N THR A 187 3.49 -2.75 8.67
CA THR A 187 3.39 -1.36 8.18
C THR A 187 4.73 -0.79 7.74
N VAL A 188 5.82 -1.23 8.37
CA VAL A 188 7.20 -0.87 8.06
C VAL A 188 7.87 -1.98 7.25
N THR A 189 9.03 -2.46 7.69
CA THR A 189 9.79 -3.54 7.06
C THR A 189 10.24 -4.55 8.10
N SER A 190 10.53 -5.77 7.67
CA SER A 190 11.31 -6.69 8.49
C SER A 190 12.72 -6.10 8.68
N LEU A 191 13.14 -5.95 9.94
CA LEU A 191 14.47 -5.47 10.32
C LEU A 191 15.16 -6.54 11.16
N ARG A 192 16.50 -6.49 11.21
CA ARG A 192 17.30 -7.36 12.11
C ARG A 192 16.83 -7.22 13.56
N ASP A 193 16.49 -6.00 13.96
CA ASP A 193 15.96 -5.63 15.28
C ASP A 193 14.66 -6.35 15.67
N CYS A 194 13.90 -6.83 14.68
CA CYS A 194 12.67 -7.56 14.93
C CYS A 194 12.91 -8.99 15.43
N LYS A 195 14.11 -9.55 15.23
CA LYS A 195 14.47 -10.90 15.64
C LYS A 195 15.61 -10.86 16.69
N PRO A 196 15.37 -11.37 17.91
CA PRO A 196 16.42 -11.45 18.92
C PRO A 196 17.66 -12.20 18.42
N GLY A 197 18.85 -11.66 18.68
CA GLY A 197 20.13 -12.28 18.30
C GLY A 197 20.63 -11.95 16.89
N GLU A 198 19.82 -11.34 16.04
CA GLU A 198 20.24 -11.00 14.67
C GLU A 198 20.96 -9.65 14.57
N GLY A 199 21.13 -8.92 15.68
CA GLY A 199 21.75 -7.59 15.70
C GLY A 199 20.74 -6.47 15.42
N SER A 200 21.25 -5.28 15.12
CA SER A 200 20.43 -4.07 14.96
C SER A 200 20.93 -3.21 13.81
N VAL A 201 19.99 -2.67 13.02
CA VAL A 201 20.29 -1.75 11.92
C VAL A 201 20.74 -0.37 12.41
N PHE A 202 20.44 -0.04 13.67
CA PHE A 202 20.80 1.24 14.26
C PHE A 202 22.19 1.21 14.91
N VAL A 203 22.74 0.04 15.23
CA VAL A 203 23.96 -0.07 16.06
C VAL A 203 25.15 0.68 15.45
N ALA A 204 25.37 0.62 14.14
CA ALA A 204 26.50 1.33 13.54
C ALA A 204 26.37 2.86 13.70
N GLY A 205 25.19 3.42 13.36
CA GLY A 205 24.93 4.85 13.47
C GLY A 205 24.85 5.31 14.92
N VAL A 206 24.01 4.67 15.74
CA VAL A 206 23.83 5.02 17.14
C VAL A 206 25.13 4.88 17.94
N ARG A 207 25.96 3.87 17.66
CA ARG A 207 27.24 3.71 18.35
C ARG A 207 28.18 4.86 18.05
N ALA A 208 28.34 5.25 16.78
CA ALA A 208 29.21 6.35 16.41
C ALA A 208 28.73 7.71 16.96
N TYR A 209 27.43 7.98 16.89
CA TYR A 209 26.88 9.31 17.22
C TYR A 209 26.47 9.50 18.68
N LEU A 210 26.07 8.44 19.38
CA LEU A 210 25.48 8.55 20.73
C LEU A 210 26.19 7.66 21.76
N ALA A 211 26.40 6.37 21.47
CA ALA A 211 26.92 5.45 22.48
C ALA A 211 28.41 5.69 22.80
N THR A 212 29.27 5.88 21.79
CA THR A 212 30.71 6.10 21.99
C THR A 212 31.00 7.42 22.72
N PRO A 213 30.43 8.57 22.34
CA PRO A 213 30.62 9.81 23.10
C PRO A 213 30.15 9.68 24.56
N LEU A 214 29.01 9.02 24.79
CA LEU A 214 28.48 8.83 26.15
C LEU A 214 29.37 7.91 27.00
N GLN A 215 29.95 6.88 26.40
CA GLN A 215 30.97 6.03 27.04
C GLN A 215 32.23 6.83 27.39
N LEU A 216 32.71 7.66 26.46
CA LEU A 216 33.87 8.54 26.72
C LEU A 216 33.58 9.51 27.84
N ILE A 217 32.42 10.17 27.84
CA ILE A 217 31.97 11.04 28.94
C ILE A 217 31.95 10.25 30.26
N GLY A 218 31.39 9.04 30.26
CA GLY A 218 31.37 8.18 31.44
C GLY A 218 32.78 7.87 31.97
N ILE A 219 33.70 7.46 31.10
CA ILE A 219 35.10 7.18 31.45
C ILE A 219 35.78 8.44 31.97
N THR A 220 35.61 9.58 31.31
CA THR A 220 36.18 10.85 31.75
C THR A 220 35.65 11.25 33.13
N LEU A 221 34.34 11.11 33.38
CA LEU A 221 33.75 11.41 34.69
C LEU A 221 34.29 10.49 35.79
N ILE A 222 34.42 9.19 35.51
CA ILE A 222 35.01 8.22 36.46
C ILE A 222 36.47 8.60 36.75
N SER A 223 37.26 8.89 35.72
CA SER A 223 38.66 9.31 35.87
C SER A 223 38.77 10.60 36.69
N LEU A 224 37.91 11.60 36.45
CA LEU A 224 37.90 12.85 37.22
C LEU A 224 37.52 12.63 38.68
N GLU A 225 36.58 11.73 38.98
CA GLU A 225 36.21 11.36 40.35
C GLU A 225 37.38 10.67 41.06
N VAL A 226 38.08 9.76 40.39
CA VAL A 226 39.29 9.10 40.93
C VAL A 226 40.40 10.10 41.19
N LEU A 227 40.70 10.99 40.22
CA LEU A 227 41.71 12.05 40.37
C LEU A 227 41.35 13.03 41.49
N HIS A 228 40.06 13.28 41.70
CA HIS A 228 39.58 14.07 42.82
C HIS A 228 39.74 13.35 44.16
N TYR A 229 39.50 12.03 44.19
CA TYR A 229 39.63 11.22 45.40
C TYR A 229 41.08 11.09 45.88
N ILE A 230 42.05 11.02 44.96
CA ILE A 230 43.49 10.97 45.28
C ILE A 230 44.10 12.36 45.52
N ASP A 231 43.28 13.40 45.67
CA ASP A 231 43.68 14.81 45.87
C ASP A 231 44.59 15.40 44.78
N LEU A 232 44.64 14.79 43.59
CA LEU A 232 45.43 15.31 42.45
C LEU A 232 44.73 16.47 41.74
N LEU A 233 43.39 16.53 41.81
CA LEU A 233 42.56 17.60 41.23
C LEU A 233 41.42 17.99 42.16
N ARG A 234 41.25 19.28 42.44
CA ARG A 234 40.17 19.77 43.32
C ARG A 234 38.98 20.23 42.49
N ILE A 235 37.93 19.42 42.44
CA ILE A 235 36.71 19.68 41.65
C ILE A 235 35.52 19.86 42.60
N ARG A 236 34.56 20.71 42.21
CA ARG A 236 33.30 20.86 42.95
C ARG A 236 32.46 19.58 42.83
N ARG A 237 32.37 18.80 43.91
CA ARG A 237 31.62 17.51 43.97
C ARG A 237 30.19 17.59 43.43
N GLY A 238 29.52 18.72 43.61
CA GLY A 238 28.17 18.93 43.07
C GLY A 238 28.10 18.89 41.54
N ALA A 239 29.12 19.39 40.85
CA ALA A 239 29.18 19.37 39.40
C ALA A 239 29.40 17.94 38.85
N LEU A 240 30.32 17.18 39.45
CA LEU A 240 30.59 15.78 39.06
C LEU A 240 29.34 14.90 39.21
N ARG A 241 28.62 15.02 40.34
CA ARG A 241 27.36 14.29 40.58
C ARG A 241 26.29 14.62 39.53
N TYR A 242 26.17 15.90 39.15
CA TYR A 242 25.20 16.34 38.14
C TYR A 242 25.50 15.75 36.76
N PHE A 243 26.76 15.80 36.31
CA PHE A 243 27.15 15.21 35.03
C PHE A 243 26.99 13.69 35.01
N PHE A 244 27.30 13.01 36.12
CA PHE A 244 27.11 11.56 36.24
C PHE A 244 25.63 11.16 36.15
N LEU A 245 24.76 11.92 36.83
CA LEU A 245 23.31 11.73 36.77
C LEU A 245 22.79 11.88 35.33
N ILE A 246 23.16 12.95 34.63
CA ILE A 246 22.75 13.18 33.24
C ILE A 246 23.22 12.03 32.34
N SER A 247 24.50 11.67 32.44
CA SER A 247 25.06 10.60 31.60
C SER A 247 24.34 9.26 31.81
N THR A 248 24.04 8.93 33.08
CA THR A 248 23.32 7.70 33.45
C THR A 248 21.87 7.72 32.93
N VAL A 249 21.16 8.86 33.07
CA VAL A 249 19.80 9.01 32.55
C VAL A 249 19.77 8.86 31.03
N LEU A 250 20.69 9.53 30.31
CA LEU A 250 20.77 9.43 28.85
C LEU A 250 21.08 8.00 28.38
N PHE A 251 21.99 7.31 29.06
CA PHE A 251 22.31 5.91 28.74
C PHE A 251 21.12 4.99 29.03
N GLY A 252 20.44 5.19 30.15
CA GLY A 252 19.23 4.46 30.51
C GLY A 252 18.12 4.64 29.48
N LEU A 253 17.87 5.87 29.02
CA LEU A 253 16.90 6.16 27.96
C LEU A 253 17.26 5.46 26.64
N LEU A 254 18.55 5.41 26.29
CA LEU A 254 19.01 4.71 25.10
C LEU A 254 18.76 3.19 25.17
N LEU A 255 19.04 2.58 26.32
CA LEU A 255 18.76 1.16 26.55
C LEU A 255 17.25 0.86 26.49
N ILE A 256 16.43 1.73 27.10
CA ILE A 256 14.98 1.63 27.05
C ILE A 256 14.48 1.73 25.60
N PHE A 257 15.03 2.65 24.80
CA PHE A 257 14.70 2.75 23.38
C PHE A 257 14.97 1.43 22.64
N PHE A 258 16.16 0.83 22.78
CA PHE A 258 16.47 -0.43 22.12
C PHE A 258 15.58 -1.58 22.61
N TYR A 259 15.28 -1.62 23.90
CA TYR A 259 14.39 -2.61 24.48
C TYR A 259 12.95 -2.49 23.95
N THR A 260 12.44 -1.26 23.84
CA THR A 260 11.06 -0.97 23.41
C THR A 260 10.88 -0.94 21.90
N PHE A 261 11.94 -0.66 21.13
CA PHE A 261 11.90 -0.52 19.67
C PHE A 261 11.17 -1.68 19.00
N ARG A 262 11.51 -2.92 19.37
CA ARG A 262 10.89 -4.13 18.80
C ARG A 262 9.38 -4.15 19.00
N TYR A 263 8.90 -3.82 20.20
CA TYR A 263 7.48 -3.82 20.51
C TYR A 263 6.72 -2.71 19.78
N LEU A 264 7.39 -1.59 19.50
CA LEU A 264 6.79 -0.41 18.86
C LEU A 264 6.90 -0.43 17.33
N ASN A 265 7.77 -1.24 16.74
CA ASN A 265 8.00 -1.29 15.29
C ASN A 265 7.71 -2.63 14.63
N CYS A 266 7.89 -3.74 15.34
CA CYS A 266 7.86 -5.07 14.77
C CYS A 266 6.54 -5.77 15.12
N PHE A 267 5.43 -5.19 14.69
CA PHE A 267 4.08 -5.73 14.92
C PHE A 267 3.33 -5.94 13.61
N LEU A 268 2.52 -7.00 13.58
CA LEU A 268 1.58 -7.27 12.50
C LEU A 268 0.29 -6.52 12.77
N MET A 269 -0.28 -5.92 11.73
CA MET A 269 -1.62 -5.36 11.74
C MET A 269 -2.56 -6.26 10.96
N ARG A 270 -3.81 -6.26 11.40
CA ARG A 270 -4.95 -6.88 10.73
C ARG A 270 -6.14 -5.95 10.90
N ASN A 271 -6.98 -5.84 9.88
CA ASN A 271 -8.28 -5.17 9.96
C ASN A 271 -9.43 -6.13 10.26
#